data_AF-A0A1C4HRF5-F1
#
_entry.id   AF-A0A1C4HRF5-F1
#
_cell.length_a   1.000
_cell.length_b   1.000
_cell.length_c   1.000
_cell.angle_alpha   90.00
_cell.angle_beta   90.00
_cell.angle_gamma   90.00
#
_symmetry.space_group_name_H-M   'P 1'
#
loop_
_entity.id
_entity.type
_entity.pdbx_description
1 polymer ?
#
loop_
_entity_poly.entity_id
_entity_poly.type
_entity_poly.pdbx_seq_one_letter_code
_entity_poly.pdbx_strand_id
1 'polypeptide(L)'
;AAARLPGPPDLTRAAAVLAEAEVGPDLSLGRGTLGALEALTVLADRGVPRAAGSLDRLTGRVLALVEAQGHRCATPDHVPSPGLLTGLSGIGYGLLRLACPSTVPSVLLLGHPRA
;
A
#
# COMPACT_ATOMS: atom_id res chain seq x y z
N ALA A 1 25.87 22.20 -6.01
CA ALA A 1 24.80 22.65 -5.10
C ALA A 1 24.14 21.41 -4.51
N ALA A 2 24.22 21.19 -3.20
CA ALA A 2 23.53 20.06 -2.56
C ALA A 2 22.03 20.34 -2.57
N ALA A 3 21.24 19.46 -3.17
CA ALA A 3 19.79 19.55 -3.11
C ALA A 3 19.36 19.53 -1.65
N ARG A 4 18.71 20.60 -1.18
CA ARG A 4 18.07 20.60 0.13
C ARG A 4 16.96 19.57 0.06
N LEU A 5 17.13 18.46 0.77
CA LEU A 5 16.03 17.55 1.00
C LEU A 5 14.95 18.34 1.76
N PRO A 6 13.67 18.22 1.38
CA PRO A 6 12.60 18.83 2.14
C PRO A 6 12.66 18.35 3.60
N GLY A 7 12.18 19.20 4.52
CA GLY A 7 12.02 18.82 5.92
C GLY A 7 11.16 17.55 6.06
N PRO A 8 11.20 16.89 7.23
CA PRO A 8 10.41 15.67 7.46
C PRO A 8 8.93 15.94 7.17
N PRO A 9 8.24 15.04 6.46
CA PRO A 9 6.85 15.25 6.08
C PRO A 9 5.93 15.28 7.30
N ASP A 10 4.93 16.16 7.26
CA ASP A 10 3.81 16.10 8.20
C ASP A 10 3.02 14.82 7.95
N LEU A 11 3.15 13.86 8.87
CA LEU A 11 2.52 12.55 8.76
C LEU A 11 0.99 12.61 8.81
N THR A 12 0.40 13.62 9.47
CA THR A 12 -1.05 13.82 9.51
C THR A 12 -1.54 14.29 8.15
N ARG A 13 -0.82 15.25 7.53
CA ARG A 13 -1.09 15.67 6.16
C ARG A 13 -0.90 14.53 5.17
N ALA A 14 0.16 13.73 5.33
CA ALA A 14 0.41 12.57 4.47
C ALA A 14 -0.74 11.54 4.58
N ALA A 15 -1.18 11.22 5.80
CA ALA A 15 -2.34 10.34 6.02
C ALA A 15 -3.61 10.88 5.36
N ALA A 16 -3.87 12.19 5.44
CA ALA A 16 -5.01 12.82 4.79
C ALA A 16 -4.93 12.70 3.26
N VAL A 17 -3.77 12.95 2.65
CA VAL A 17 -3.57 12.79 1.20
C VAL A 17 -3.79 11.34 0.77
N LEU A 18 -3.25 10.38 1.52
CA LEU A 18 -3.40 8.95 1.23
C LEU A 18 -4.83 8.46 1.44
N ALA A 19 -5.58 9.03 2.39
CA ALA A 19 -6.98 8.69 2.64
C ALA A 19 -7.91 9.02 1.46
N GLU A 20 -7.52 10.01 0.65
CA GLU A 20 -8.20 10.44 -0.57
C GLU A 20 -7.70 9.70 -1.83
N ALA A 21 -6.75 8.76 -1.68
CA ALA A 21 -6.25 7.97 -2.79
C ALA A 21 -7.39 7.20 -3.47
N GLU A 22 -7.44 7.29 -4.80
CA GLU A 22 -8.38 6.52 -5.58
C GLU A 22 -7.98 5.04 -5.56
N VAL A 23 -8.96 4.17 -5.25
CA VAL A 23 -8.80 2.74 -5.43
C VAL A 23 -9.07 2.44 -6.90
N GLY A 24 -7.99 2.15 -7.63
CA GLY A 24 -8.00 1.97 -9.08
C GLY A 24 -7.46 0.62 -9.51
N PRO A 25 -7.49 0.32 -10.82
CA PRO A 25 -7.09 -0.97 -11.37
C PRO A 25 -5.59 -1.28 -11.19
N ASP A 26 -4.75 -0.26 -10.99
CA ASP A 26 -3.35 -0.46 -10.64
C ASP A 26 -3.22 -0.81 -9.15
N LEU A 27 -3.21 -2.11 -8.86
CA LEU A 27 -3.02 -2.66 -7.51
C LEU A 27 -1.54 -2.76 -7.11
N SER A 28 -0.59 -2.21 -7.88
CA SER A 28 0.83 -2.42 -7.64
C SER A 28 1.33 -1.79 -6.32
N LEU A 29 2.41 -2.35 -5.75
CA LEU A 29 3.08 -1.77 -4.57
C LEU A 29 3.93 -0.56 -4.91
N GLY A 30 4.49 -0.49 -6.12
CA GLY A 30 5.42 0.55 -6.51
C GLY A 30 4.75 1.93 -6.66
N ARG A 31 3.60 1.97 -7.32
CA ARG A 31 2.87 3.23 -7.62
C ARG A 31 1.35 3.13 -7.56
N GLY A 32 0.83 1.96 -7.22
CA GLY A 32 -0.59 1.66 -7.22
C GLY A 32 -1.24 1.76 -5.84
N THR A 33 -2.48 1.28 -5.76
CA THR A 33 -3.32 1.39 -4.56
C THR A 33 -2.72 0.64 -3.36
N LEU A 34 -2.10 -0.53 -3.55
CA LEU A 34 -1.49 -1.28 -2.45
C LEU A 34 -0.25 -0.56 -1.86
N GLY A 35 0.49 0.21 -2.66
CA GLY A 35 1.58 1.05 -2.16
C GLY A 35 1.09 2.17 -1.24
N ALA A 36 -0.03 2.82 -1.60
CA ALA A 36 -0.65 3.85 -0.76
C ALA A 36 -1.22 3.27 0.55
N LEU A 37 -1.86 2.10 0.47
CA LEU A 37 -2.36 1.37 1.63
C LEU A 37 -1.24 0.88 2.56
N GLU A 38 -0.08 0.50 2.02
CA GLU A 38 1.08 0.15 2.84
C GLU A 38 1.54 1.35 3.69
N ALA A 39 1.60 2.54 3.08
CA ALA A 39 1.90 3.76 3.81
C ALA A 39 0.84 4.07 4.88
N LEU A 40 -0.46 3.91 4.58
CA LEU A 40 -1.52 4.06 5.59
C LEU A 40 -1.40 3.04 6.73
N THR A 41 -1.00 1.81 6.43
CA THR A 41 -0.79 0.76 7.45
C THR A 41 0.35 1.13 8.40
N VAL A 42 1.45 1.63 7.85
CA VAL A 42 2.61 2.15 8.58
C VAL A 42 2.26 3.37 9.45
N LEU A 43 1.34 4.23 8.99
CA LEU A 43 0.86 5.40 9.73
C LEU A 43 -0.15 5.02 10.82
N ALA A 44 -1.01 4.03 10.56
CA ALA A 44 -1.95 3.49 11.52
C ALA A 44 -1.21 2.84 12.70
N ASP A 45 -0.15 2.06 12.43
CA ASP A 45 0.72 1.46 13.47
C ASP A 45 1.41 2.52 14.35
N ARG A 46 1.70 3.70 13.78
CA ARG A 46 2.24 4.87 14.52
C ARG A 46 1.17 5.68 15.26
N GLY A 47 -0.09 5.28 15.20
CA GLY A 47 -1.20 6.00 15.84
C GLY A 47 -1.55 7.34 15.18
N VAL A 48 -1.21 7.53 13.90
CA VAL A 48 -1.56 8.78 13.20
C VAL A 48 -3.09 8.89 13.08
N PRO A 49 -3.70 10.01 13.50
CA PRO A 49 -5.15 10.17 13.48
C PRO A 49 -5.76 9.91 12.10
N ARG A 50 -6.93 9.24 12.09
CA ARG A 50 -7.70 8.85 10.90
C ARG A 50 -7.03 7.81 9.98
N ALA A 51 -5.75 7.46 10.16
CA ALA A 51 -5.09 6.49 9.29
C ALA A 51 -5.76 5.11 9.33
N ALA A 52 -6.07 4.59 10.53
CA ALA A 52 -6.73 3.29 10.69
C ALA A 52 -8.13 3.24 10.04
N GLY A 53 -8.97 4.25 10.28
CA GLY A 53 -10.31 4.30 9.66
C GLY A 53 -10.27 4.43 8.14
N SER A 54 -9.32 5.19 7.59
CA SER A 54 -9.09 5.28 6.15
C SER A 54 -8.57 3.96 5.57
N LEU A 55 -7.67 3.29 6.29
CA LEU A 55 -7.13 1.97 5.92
C LEU A 55 -8.25 0.93 5.81
N ASP A 56 -9.13 0.83 6.81
CA ASP A 56 -10.24 -0.12 6.82
C ASP A 56 -11.18 0.10 5.62
N ARG A 57 -11.58 1.36 5.39
CA ARG A 57 -12.44 1.75 4.27
C ARG A 57 -11.84 1.40 2.92
N LEU A 58 -10.57 1.75 2.72
CA LEU A 58 -9.88 1.53 1.43
C LEU A 58 -9.54 0.05 1.21
N THR A 59 -9.28 -0.71 2.28
CA THR A 59 -9.12 -2.17 2.22
C THR A 59 -10.37 -2.84 1.68
N GLY A 60 -11.56 -2.49 2.19
CA GLY A 60 -12.83 -3.03 1.67
C GLY A 60 -13.03 -2.73 0.17
N ARG A 61 -12.67 -1.52 -0.28
CA ARG A 61 -12.71 -1.16 -1.70
C ARG A 61 -11.74 -1.98 -2.56
N VAL A 62 -10.53 -2.22 -2.07
CA VAL A 62 -9.55 -3.06 -2.80
C VAL A 62 -10.01 -4.50 -2.89
N LEU A 63 -10.58 -5.07 -1.81
CA LEU A 63 -11.11 -6.43 -1.84
C LEU A 63 -12.24 -6.55 -2.87
N ALA A 64 -13.21 -5.62 -2.86
CA ALA A 64 -14.28 -5.58 -3.85
C ALA A 64 -13.73 -5.45 -5.28
N LEU A 65 -12.66 -4.68 -5.47
CA LEU A 65 -12.02 -4.52 -6.77
C LEU A 65 -11.34 -5.81 -7.24
N VAL A 66 -10.58 -6.47 -6.37
CA VAL A 66 -9.92 -7.75 -6.66
C VAL A 66 -10.94 -8.82 -7.00
N GLU A 67 -12.06 -8.88 -6.28
CA GLU A 67 -13.17 -9.79 -6.58
C GLU A 67 -13.80 -9.51 -7.96
N ALA A 68 -13.94 -8.24 -8.33
CA ALA A 68 -14.59 -7.84 -9.57
C ALA A 68 -13.73 -8.04 -10.83
N GLN A 69 -12.42 -7.80 -10.77
CA GLN A 69 -11.54 -7.80 -11.97
C GLN A 69 -10.27 -8.64 -11.84
N GLY A 70 -10.09 -9.36 -10.74
CA GLY A 70 -8.88 -10.13 -10.47
C GLY A 70 -7.67 -9.26 -10.12
N HIS A 71 -6.48 -9.86 -10.19
CA HIS A 71 -5.23 -9.30 -9.67
C HIS A 71 -4.58 -8.23 -10.56
N ARG A 72 -4.86 -8.21 -11.87
CA ARG A 72 -4.35 -7.29 -12.90
C ARG A 72 -3.01 -6.59 -12.56
N CYS A 73 -1.91 -7.20 -12.97
CA CYS A 73 -0.57 -6.64 -12.77
C CYS A 73 -0.42 -5.27 -13.45
N ALA A 74 0.48 -4.43 -12.93
CA ALA A 74 0.87 -3.15 -13.52
C ALA A 74 1.95 -3.34 -14.61
N THR A 75 1.73 -4.35 -15.44
CA THR A 75 2.49 -4.66 -16.66
C THR A 75 1.67 -4.21 -17.87
N PRO A 76 2.30 -3.94 -19.03
CA PRO A 76 1.56 -3.79 -20.28
C PRO A 76 0.58 -4.97 -20.47
N ASP A 77 -0.65 -4.67 -20.88
CA ASP A 77 -1.75 -5.63 -21.05
C ASP A 77 -2.09 -6.50 -19.81
N HIS A 78 -1.62 -6.10 -18.63
CA HIS A 78 -1.79 -6.82 -17.37
C HIS A 78 -1.24 -8.24 -17.37
N VAL A 79 -0.22 -8.51 -18.21
CA VAL A 79 0.42 -9.82 -18.29
C VAL A 79 0.91 -10.26 -16.90
N PRO A 80 0.52 -11.45 -16.42
CA PRO A 80 0.99 -11.97 -15.14
C PRO A 80 2.51 -11.95 -15.03
N SER A 81 3.03 -11.33 -13.98
CA SER A 81 4.45 -11.24 -13.70
C SER A 81 4.71 -11.57 -12.23
N PRO A 82 5.77 -12.32 -11.88
CA PRO A 82 6.09 -12.65 -10.50
C PRO A 82 6.69 -11.48 -9.70
N GLY A 83 6.85 -10.28 -10.29
CA GLY A 83 7.53 -9.15 -9.67
C GLY A 83 6.83 -8.56 -8.43
N LEU A 84 7.61 -8.05 -7.48
CA LEU A 84 7.10 -7.47 -6.23
C LEU A 84 6.47 -6.09 -6.44
N LEU A 85 7.10 -5.21 -7.21
CA LEU A 85 6.64 -3.82 -7.29
C LEU A 85 5.47 -3.65 -8.23
N THR A 86 5.34 -4.48 -9.27
CA THR A 86 4.36 -4.33 -10.37
C THR A 86 3.57 -5.61 -10.66
N GLY A 87 3.89 -6.72 -9.99
CA GLY A 87 3.39 -8.05 -10.32
C GLY A 87 2.62 -8.74 -9.20
N LEU A 88 2.34 -10.01 -9.43
CA LEU A 88 1.54 -10.90 -8.59
C LEU A 88 2.07 -11.05 -7.16
N SER A 89 3.38 -11.14 -6.99
CA SER A 89 3.95 -11.29 -5.64
C SER A 89 3.70 -10.03 -4.81
N GLY A 90 3.72 -8.85 -5.44
CA GLY A 90 3.33 -7.59 -4.82
C GLY A 90 1.88 -7.56 -4.37
N ILE A 91 0.99 -7.99 -5.25
CA ILE A 91 -0.45 -8.03 -4.96
C ILE A 91 -0.75 -9.00 -3.83
N GLY A 92 -0.23 -10.23 -3.92
CA GLY A 92 -0.39 -11.23 -2.86
C GLY A 92 0.20 -10.77 -1.53
N TYR A 93 1.42 -10.22 -1.54
CA TYR A 93 2.04 -9.64 -0.34
C TYR A 93 1.18 -8.52 0.25
N GLY A 94 0.69 -7.58 -0.57
CA GLY A 94 -0.10 -6.45 -0.09
C GLY A 94 -1.42 -6.91 0.56
N LEU A 95 -2.09 -7.91 -0.01
CA LEU A 95 -3.29 -8.50 0.59
C LEU A 95 -2.99 -9.19 1.93
N LEU A 96 -1.90 -9.95 2.03
CA LEU A 96 -1.46 -10.55 3.29
C LEU A 96 -1.12 -9.49 4.35
N ARG A 97 -0.46 -8.42 3.92
CA ARG A 97 -0.05 -7.28 4.76
C ARG A 97 -1.24 -6.51 5.33
N LEU A 98 -2.32 -6.38 4.56
CA LEU A 98 -3.60 -5.81 5.00
C LEU A 98 -4.33 -6.74 5.98
N ALA A 99 -4.32 -8.05 5.73
CA ALA A 99 -5.01 -9.02 6.58
C ALA A 99 -4.33 -9.24 7.93
N CYS A 100 -2.98 -9.23 7.97
CA CYS A 100 -2.21 -9.60 9.16
C CYS A 100 -1.06 -8.60 9.40
N PRO A 101 -1.35 -7.32 9.68
CA PRO A 101 -0.35 -6.28 9.69
C PRO A 101 0.70 -6.39 10.80
N SER A 102 0.41 -7.14 11.87
CA SER A 102 1.33 -7.43 12.96
C SER A 102 2.34 -8.54 12.64
N THR A 103 2.01 -9.42 11.68
CA THR A 103 2.80 -10.60 11.33
C THR A 103 3.58 -10.41 10.05
N VAL A 104 2.99 -9.74 9.05
CA VAL A 104 3.62 -9.46 7.76
C VAL A 104 4.34 -8.10 7.86
N PRO A 105 5.69 -8.07 7.83
CA PRO A 105 6.43 -6.83 7.99
C PRO A 105 6.37 -5.97 6.73
N SER A 106 6.60 -4.66 6.87
CA SER A 106 6.70 -3.72 5.76
C SER A 106 7.96 -3.95 4.91
N VAL A 107 7.88 -4.68 3.80
CA VAL A 107 9.04 -4.89 2.90
C VAL A 107 9.45 -3.62 2.15
N LEU A 108 8.52 -2.67 1.93
CA LEU A 108 8.82 -1.39 1.30
C LEU A 108 9.68 -0.48 2.20
N LEU A 109 9.62 -0.69 3.52
CA LEU A 109 10.50 -0.04 4.49
C LEU A 109 11.63 -0.96 4.96
N LEU A 110 11.89 -2.06 4.23
CA LEU A 110 12.89 -3.06 4.58
C LEU A 110 12.73 -3.60 6.01
N GLY A 111 11.47 -3.68 6.48
CA GLY A 111 11.12 -4.28 7.76
C GLY A 111 11.43 -5.77 7.80
N HIS A 112 11.60 -6.31 9.00
CA HIS A 112 11.95 -7.72 9.21
C HIS A 112 10.85 -8.43 9.99
N PRO A 113 10.66 -9.74 9.80
CA PRO A 113 9.77 -10.53 10.63
C PRO A 113 10.16 -10.36 12.10
N ARG A 114 9.17 -10.23 12.98
CA ARG A 114 9.41 -10.27 14.42
C ARG A 114 9.52 -11.76 14.80
N ALA A 115 10.65 -12.14 15.40
CA ALA A 115 10.89 -13.48 15.94
C ALA A 115 10.06 -13.73 17.19
#